data_AF-A0A0Q3J7W7-F1
#
_entry.id   AF-A0A0Q3J7W7-F1
#
_cell.length_a   1.000
_cell.length_b   1.000
_cell.length_c   1.000
_cell.angle_alpha   90.00
_cell.angle_beta   90.00
_cell.angle_gamma   90.00
#
_symmetry.space_group_name_H-M   'P 1'
#
loop_
_entity.id
_entity.type
_entity.pdbx_description
1 polymer ?
#
loop_
_entity_poly.entity_id
_entity_poly.type
_entity_poly.pdbx_seq_one_letter_code
_entity_poly.pdbx_strand_id
1 'polypeptide(L)'
;MKLLAFVLSKCYNSAIARNSNLNIIFSFASMTTEVAQLQDWIAVGSLLDGISTSVKKWHPRYSFLAIDDAARKLMELTNPALLQDIKKETVRRPFFWEPQKRVNFWVHDIPKALGINSFVAKIYNYPNWRLPWSTRINPQLLKAMNNYRKEKAEKERESLENQNEQPEEKDTDYNVNDPQQYVKCISGAYSHAEELHGKVLAANGNPIPIDSAVQRSDPELCIVLYSLLTD
;
A
#
# COMPACT_ATOMS: atom_id res chain seq x y z
N MET A 1 -6.39 19.49 -16.32
CA MET A 1 -7.09 18.55 -17.23
C MET A 1 -6.54 17.12 -17.31
N LYS A 2 -5.22 16.86 -17.34
CA LYS A 2 -4.68 15.47 -17.42
C LYS A 2 -4.99 14.59 -16.18
N LEU A 3 -5.11 15.21 -15.00
CA LEU A 3 -5.40 14.48 -13.77
C LEU A 3 -6.86 14.02 -13.68
N LEU A 4 -7.83 14.80 -14.14
CA LEU A 4 -9.23 14.39 -14.17
C LEU A 4 -9.42 13.18 -15.09
N ALA A 5 -8.77 13.18 -16.27
CA ALA A 5 -8.75 12.03 -17.16
C ALA A 5 -8.04 10.80 -16.54
N PHE A 6 -6.97 11.01 -15.77
CA PHE A 6 -6.29 9.95 -15.03
C PHE A 6 -7.14 9.39 -13.88
N VAL A 7 -7.80 10.26 -13.10
CA VAL A 7 -8.72 9.87 -12.02
C VAL A 7 -9.91 9.12 -12.60
N LEU A 8 -10.55 9.65 -13.65
CA LEU A 8 -11.63 8.97 -14.35
C LEU A 8 -11.17 7.64 -14.95
N SER A 9 -9.95 7.54 -15.52
CA SER A 9 -9.39 6.28 -16.03
C SER A 9 -9.13 5.25 -14.93
N LYS A 10 -8.63 5.67 -13.76
CA LYS A 10 -8.43 4.79 -12.60
C LYS A 10 -9.76 4.33 -11.98
N CYS A 11 -10.75 5.21 -11.94
CA CYS A 11 -12.12 4.87 -11.53
C CYS A 11 -12.83 3.99 -12.58
N TYR A 12 -12.55 4.16 -13.87
CA TYR A 12 -13.14 3.37 -14.95
C TYR A 12 -12.67 1.90 -14.94
N ASN A 13 -11.41 1.65 -14.59
CA ASN A 13 -10.89 0.29 -14.38
C ASN A 13 -11.42 -0.37 -13.09
N SER A 14 -12.05 0.39 -12.20
CA SER A 14 -12.74 -0.08 -11.01
C SER A 14 -14.26 0.14 -11.14
N ALA A 15 -14.83 -0.40 -12.23
CA ALA A 15 -16.26 -0.65 -12.43
C ALA A 15 -17.24 0.30 -11.72
N ILE A 16 -17.28 1.60 -12.06
CA ILE A 16 -18.46 2.46 -11.87
C ILE A 16 -18.42 3.58 -12.91
N ALA A 17 -19.28 3.46 -13.91
CA ALA A 17 -19.72 4.57 -14.75
C ALA A 17 -21.20 4.35 -15.03
N ARG A 18 -22.05 4.63 -14.04
CA ARG A 18 -23.50 4.89 -14.16
C ARG A 18 -24.02 5.31 -12.78
N ASN A 19 -24.66 6.49 -12.72
CA ASN A 19 -25.35 7.09 -11.57
C ASN A 19 -24.52 7.89 -10.55
N SER A 20 -24.06 9.08 -10.93
CA SER A 20 -23.79 10.15 -9.96
C SER A 20 -24.28 11.48 -10.51
N ASN A 21 -25.47 11.91 -10.08
CA ASN A 21 -25.93 13.30 -10.25
C ASN A 21 -25.09 14.18 -9.31
N LEU A 22 -23.98 14.70 -9.83
CA LEU A 22 -23.09 15.63 -9.13
C LEU A 22 -23.53 17.06 -9.46
N ASN A 23 -24.18 17.73 -8.50
CA ASN A 23 -24.41 19.17 -8.55
C ASN A 23 -23.18 19.89 -8.00
N ILE A 24 -22.38 20.49 -8.88
CA ILE A 24 -21.25 21.35 -8.52
C ILE A 24 -21.66 22.79 -8.81
N ILE A 25 -21.73 23.63 -7.77
CA ILE A 25 -22.02 25.07 -7.90
C ILE A 25 -20.69 25.82 -7.90
N PHE A 26 -20.32 26.42 -9.04
CA PHE A 26 -19.18 27.34 -9.15
C PHE A 26 -19.67 28.78 -9.03
N SER A 27 -19.15 29.53 -8.04
CA SER A 27 -19.37 30.97 -7.93
C SER A 27 -18.15 31.70 -8.50
N PHE A 28 -18.33 32.41 -9.61
CA PHE A 28 -17.28 33.19 -10.27
C PHE A 28 -17.33 34.66 -9.84
N ALA A 29 -16.58 35.02 -8.79
CA ALA A 29 -16.27 36.42 -8.47
C ALA A 29 -14.79 36.54 -8.06
N SER A 30 -14.07 37.49 -8.71
CA SER A 30 -12.65 37.88 -8.57
C SER A 30 -11.72 36.92 -7.81
N MET A 31 -11.62 35.67 -8.27
CA MET A 31 -10.69 34.70 -7.72
C MET A 31 -9.33 34.82 -8.39
N THR A 32 -8.27 34.80 -7.59
CA THR A 32 -6.93 34.60 -8.13
C THR A 32 -6.83 33.18 -8.71
N THR A 33 -5.89 32.97 -9.63
CA THR A 33 -5.66 31.65 -10.25
C THR A 33 -5.34 30.59 -9.20
N GLU A 34 -4.63 30.95 -8.14
CA GLU A 34 -4.28 30.06 -7.04
C GLU A 34 -5.51 29.65 -6.23
N VAL A 35 -6.44 30.58 -5.96
CA VAL A 35 -7.70 30.23 -5.28
C VAL A 35 -8.57 29.32 -6.16
N ALA A 36 -8.60 29.54 -7.48
CA ALA A 36 -9.27 28.64 -8.43
C ALA A 36 -8.67 27.24 -8.45
N GLN A 37 -7.35 27.14 -8.52
CA GLN A 37 -6.66 25.85 -8.48
C GLN A 37 -6.91 25.13 -7.15
N LEU A 38 -6.90 25.85 -6.03
CA LEU A 38 -7.21 25.27 -4.72
C LEU A 38 -8.63 24.67 -4.70
N GLN A 39 -9.62 25.40 -5.20
CA GLN A 39 -10.99 24.91 -5.29
C GLN A 39 -11.12 23.69 -6.21
N ASP A 40 -10.41 23.66 -7.34
CA ASP A 40 -10.37 22.48 -8.21
C ASP A 40 -9.86 21.25 -7.48
N TRP A 41 -8.81 21.37 -6.67
CA TRP A 41 -8.25 20.26 -5.91
C TRP A 41 -9.19 19.77 -4.81
N ILE A 42 -9.82 20.69 -4.07
CA ILE A 42 -10.85 20.35 -3.09
C ILE A 42 -12.01 19.62 -3.77
N ALA A 43 -12.46 20.10 -4.93
CA ALA A 43 -13.53 19.47 -5.70
C ALA A 43 -13.17 18.05 -6.17
N VAL A 44 -11.91 17.82 -6.59
CA VAL A 44 -11.42 16.46 -6.88
C VAL A 44 -11.47 15.59 -5.62
N GLY A 45 -11.08 16.13 -4.46
CA GLY A 45 -11.20 15.44 -3.18
C GLY A 45 -12.65 15.03 -2.87
N SER A 46 -13.60 15.95 -2.99
CA SER A 46 -15.03 15.67 -2.80
C SER A 46 -15.57 14.64 -3.81
N LEU A 47 -15.08 14.64 -5.04
CA LEU A 47 -15.45 13.65 -6.05
C LEU A 47 -14.94 12.25 -5.65
N LEU A 48 -13.69 12.13 -5.20
CA LEU A 48 -13.14 10.86 -4.71
C LEU A 48 -13.91 10.33 -3.49
N ASP A 49 -14.27 11.21 -2.56
CA ASP A 49 -15.10 10.86 -1.39
C ASP A 49 -16.50 10.36 -1.81
N GLY A 50 -17.14 11.06 -2.75
CA GLY A 50 -18.44 10.66 -3.30
C GLY A 50 -18.40 9.32 -4.04
N ILE A 51 -17.33 9.04 -4.78
CA ILE A 51 -17.08 7.73 -5.41
C ILE A 51 -16.92 6.67 -4.32
N SER A 52 -16.01 6.88 -3.36
CA SER A 52 -15.75 5.94 -2.27
C SER A 52 -17.05 5.58 -1.52
N THR A 53 -17.81 6.59 -1.11
CA THR A 53 -19.09 6.43 -0.40
C THR A 53 -20.11 5.64 -1.23
N SER A 54 -20.20 5.96 -2.53
CA SER A 54 -21.12 5.27 -3.44
C SER A 54 -20.73 3.80 -3.64
N VAL A 55 -19.44 3.51 -3.85
CA VAL A 55 -18.96 2.14 -4.10
C VAL A 55 -19.08 1.29 -2.83
N LYS A 56 -18.75 1.84 -1.65
CA LYS A 56 -18.88 1.16 -0.35
C LYS A 56 -20.27 0.60 -0.11
N LYS A 57 -21.31 1.30 -0.56
CA LYS A 57 -22.71 0.85 -0.44
C LYS A 57 -22.96 -0.49 -1.14
N TRP A 58 -22.33 -0.70 -2.30
CA TRP A 58 -22.50 -1.90 -3.12
C TRP A 58 -21.42 -2.95 -2.86
N HIS A 59 -20.26 -2.53 -2.37
CA HIS A 59 -19.05 -3.32 -2.25
C HIS A 59 -18.40 -3.16 -0.86
N PRO A 60 -19.12 -3.42 0.25
CA PRO A 60 -18.65 -3.13 1.61
C PRO A 60 -17.44 -3.97 2.05
N ARG A 61 -17.12 -5.04 1.31
CA ARG A 61 -16.00 -5.95 1.61
C ARG A 61 -14.67 -5.51 0.99
N TYR A 62 -14.68 -4.51 0.12
CA TYR A 62 -13.46 -3.98 -0.48
C TYR A 62 -12.87 -2.87 0.39
N SER A 63 -11.56 -2.73 0.34
CA SER A 63 -10.89 -1.60 0.99
C SER A 63 -10.92 -0.37 0.10
N PHE A 64 -11.24 0.77 0.72
CA PHE A 64 -11.27 2.08 0.10
C PHE A 64 -10.29 3.05 0.77
N LEU A 65 -9.42 2.55 1.65
CA LEU A 65 -8.57 3.38 2.50
C LEU A 65 -7.63 4.28 1.71
N ALA A 66 -7.12 3.82 0.56
CA ALA A 66 -6.28 4.63 -0.31
C ALA A 66 -7.06 5.79 -0.96
N ILE A 67 -8.29 5.55 -1.44
CA ILE A 67 -9.12 6.62 -2.02
C ILE A 67 -9.61 7.58 -0.93
N ASP A 68 -9.94 7.07 0.26
CA ASP A 68 -10.36 7.87 1.41
C ASP A 68 -9.22 8.78 1.90
N ASP A 69 -7.99 8.25 2.00
CA ASP A 69 -6.81 9.04 2.40
C ASP A 69 -6.52 10.14 1.38
N ALA A 70 -6.57 9.82 0.08
CA ALA A 70 -6.37 10.79 -0.99
C ALA A 70 -7.47 11.87 -1.00
N ALA A 71 -8.74 11.48 -0.84
CA ALA A 71 -9.88 12.39 -0.78
C ALA A 71 -9.74 13.35 0.39
N ARG A 72 -9.50 12.83 1.60
CA ARG A 72 -9.29 13.61 2.81
C ARG A 72 -8.14 14.61 2.64
N LYS A 73 -6.99 14.18 2.12
CA LYS A 73 -5.83 15.05 1.92
C LYS A 73 -6.08 16.17 0.91
N LEU A 74 -6.86 15.92 -0.14
CA LEU A 74 -7.27 16.96 -1.08
C LEU A 74 -8.26 17.96 -0.47
N MET A 75 -9.17 17.49 0.38
CA MET A 75 -10.13 18.36 1.07
C MET A 75 -9.50 19.17 2.22
N GLU A 76 -8.39 18.71 2.79
CA GLU A 76 -7.60 19.43 3.82
C GLU A 76 -6.80 20.63 3.26
N LEU A 77 -6.80 20.86 1.95
CA LEU A 77 -6.11 21.98 1.32
C LEU A 77 -6.84 23.30 1.63
N THR A 78 -6.46 23.96 2.73
CA THR A 78 -7.13 25.17 3.22
C THR A 78 -6.46 26.49 2.78
N ASN A 79 -5.24 26.44 2.25
CA ASN A 79 -4.45 27.63 1.89
C ASN A 79 -3.78 27.44 0.51
N PRO A 80 -3.86 28.42 -0.40
CA PRO A 80 -3.17 28.39 -1.69
C PRO A 80 -1.65 28.14 -1.61
N ALA A 81 -0.98 28.50 -0.53
CA ALA A 81 0.44 28.18 -0.32
C ALA A 81 0.73 26.66 -0.37
N LEU A 82 -0.24 25.83 0.00
CA LEU A 82 -0.14 24.36 -0.01
C LEU A 82 -0.16 23.76 -1.43
N LEU A 83 -0.51 24.55 -2.45
CA LEU A 83 -0.49 24.09 -3.85
C LEU A 83 0.92 23.68 -4.30
N GLN A 84 1.97 24.28 -3.73
CA GLN A 84 3.35 23.91 -4.03
C GLN A 84 3.67 22.49 -3.51
N ASP A 85 3.07 22.10 -2.40
CA ASP A 85 3.31 20.83 -1.73
C ASP A 85 2.36 19.71 -2.16
N ILE A 86 1.31 20.02 -2.92
CA ILE A 86 0.26 19.05 -3.29
C ILE A 86 0.81 17.79 -3.99
N LYS A 87 1.89 17.95 -4.77
CA LYS A 87 2.57 16.81 -5.39
C LYS A 87 3.20 15.90 -4.35
N LYS A 88 3.83 16.48 -3.33
CA LYS A 88 4.49 15.77 -2.22
C LYS A 88 3.45 15.14 -1.29
N GLU A 89 2.48 15.95 -0.88
CA GLU A 89 1.53 15.60 0.17
C GLU A 89 0.36 14.75 -0.31
N THR A 90 0.04 14.75 -1.61
CA THR A 90 -1.18 14.08 -2.10
C THR A 90 -0.94 13.24 -3.35
N VAL A 91 -0.42 13.81 -4.44
CA VAL A 91 -0.30 13.09 -5.74
C VAL A 91 0.74 11.96 -5.69
N ARG A 92 1.72 12.04 -4.78
CA ARG A 92 2.70 10.97 -4.55
C ARG A 92 2.21 9.86 -3.60
N ARG A 93 0.97 9.92 -3.09
CA ARG A 93 0.45 8.87 -2.18
C ARG A 93 0.07 7.58 -2.91
N PRO A 94 0.03 6.43 -2.21
CA PRO A 94 -0.19 5.10 -2.80
C PRO A 94 -1.45 4.93 -3.68
N PHE A 95 -2.48 5.75 -3.48
CA PHE A 95 -3.67 5.75 -4.32
C PHE A 95 -3.37 6.07 -5.79
N PHE A 96 -2.49 7.04 -6.02
CA PHE A 96 -2.14 7.50 -7.37
C PHE A 96 -1.02 6.66 -8.01
N TRP A 97 -0.46 5.69 -7.29
CA TRP A 97 0.60 4.85 -7.81
C TRP A 97 0.12 3.94 -8.93
N GLU A 98 0.96 3.81 -9.95
CA GLU A 98 0.85 2.69 -10.87
C GLU A 98 1.28 1.39 -10.17
N PRO A 99 0.75 0.23 -10.58
CA PRO A 99 1.10 -1.05 -9.98
C PRO A 99 2.63 -1.26 -9.86
N GLN A 100 3.38 -0.90 -10.91
CA GLN A 100 4.84 -1.03 -10.90
C GLN A 100 5.52 -0.16 -9.84
N LYS A 101 5.03 1.06 -9.58
CA LYS A 101 5.60 1.92 -8.53
C LYS A 101 5.41 1.29 -7.14
N ARG A 102 4.27 0.63 -6.91
CA ARG A 102 4.01 -0.10 -5.67
C ARG A 102 4.91 -1.32 -5.52
N VAL A 103 5.13 -2.08 -6.59
CA VAL A 103 6.10 -3.18 -6.59
C VAL A 103 7.49 -2.65 -6.25
N ASN A 104 7.95 -1.60 -6.93
CA ASN A 104 9.28 -1.00 -6.66
C ASN A 104 9.40 -0.49 -5.22
N PHE A 105 8.31 0.05 -4.65
CA PHE A 105 8.28 0.46 -3.25
C PHE A 105 8.60 -0.73 -2.33
N TRP A 106 7.95 -1.87 -2.54
CA TRP A 106 8.15 -3.06 -1.73
C TRP A 106 9.48 -3.78 -1.97
N VAL A 107 9.96 -3.81 -3.22
CA VAL A 107 11.18 -4.55 -3.62
C VAL A 107 12.45 -3.73 -3.39
N HIS A 108 12.38 -2.40 -3.46
CA HIS A 108 13.57 -1.54 -3.39
C HIS A 108 13.53 -0.51 -2.27
N ASP A 109 12.44 0.26 -2.16
CA ASP A 109 12.38 1.38 -1.20
C ASP A 109 12.34 0.85 0.24
N ILE A 110 11.53 -0.17 0.53
CA ILE A 110 11.40 -0.78 1.86
C ILE A 110 12.68 -1.49 2.32
N PRO A 111 13.31 -2.41 1.55
CA PRO A 111 14.56 -3.04 1.97
C PRO A 111 15.67 -2.04 2.28
N LYS A 112 15.80 -1.00 1.43
CA LYS A 112 16.76 0.08 1.66
C LYS A 112 16.46 0.80 2.98
N ALA A 113 15.19 1.11 3.24
CA ALA A 113 14.80 1.79 4.46
C ALA A 113 14.93 0.93 5.73
N LEU A 114 14.74 -0.39 5.63
CA LEU A 114 14.96 -1.31 6.75
C LEU A 114 16.42 -1.35 7.22
N GLY A 115 17.36 -0.88 6.40
CA GLY A 115 18.76 -0.64 6.80
C GLY A 115 18.99 0.68 7.54
N ILE A 116 17.96 1.51 7.73
CA ILE A 116 18.05 2.83 8.38
C ILE A 116 17.42 2.76 9.78
N ASN A 117 18.24 2.96 10.81
CA ASN A 117 17.81 2.84 12.22
C ASN A 117 16.62 3.76 12.57
N SER A 118 16.55 4.98 12.03
CA SER A 118 15.45 5.90 12.30
C SER A 118 14.11 5.40 11.74
N PHE A 119 14.12 4.78 10.56
CA PHE A 119 12.93 4.17 9.99
C PHE A 119 12.51 2.93 10.79
N VAL A 120 13.46 2.08 11.19
CA VAL A 120 13.18 0.93 12.04
C VAL A 120 12.58 1.36 13.39
N ALA A 121 13.11 2.42 14.00
CA ALA A 121 12.52 3.01 15.21
C ALA A 121 11.08 3.51 14.98
N LYS A 122 10.82 4.17 13.85
CA LYS A 122 9.46 4.59 13.44
C LYS A 122 8.51 3.41 13.26
N ILE A 123 8.99 2.28 12.72
CA ILE A 123 8.22 1.04 12.68
C ILE A 123 7.86 0.64 14.11
N TYR A 124 8.82 0.45 15.02
CA TYR A 124 8.50 0.00 16.38
C TYR A 124 7.61 0.96 17.17
N ASN A 125 7.72 2.27 16.92
CA ASN A 125 6.94 3.29 17.61
C ASN A 125 5.57 3.56 16.99
N TYR A 126 5.21 2.91 15.88
CA TYR A 126 3.88 3.07 15.28
C TYR A 126 2.81 2.45 16.19
N PRO A 127 1.85 3.24 16.71
CA PRO A 127 0.99 2.82 17.83
C PRO A 127 -0.06 1.76 17.44
N ASN A 128 -0.36 1.62 16.14
CA ASN A 128 -1.48 0.82 15.67
C ASN A 128 -1.05 -0.55 15.11
N TRP A 129 0.11 -1.07 15.52
CA TRP A 129 0.40 -2.49 15.28
C TRP A 129 -0.56 -3.36 16.08
N ARG A 130 -1.32 -4.21 15.38
CA ARG A 130 -2.08 -5.30 16.00
C ARG A 130 -1.17 -6.52 16.04
N LEU A 131 -0.62 -6.82 17.21
CA LEU A 131 0.18 -8.01 17.45
C LEU A 131 -0.67 -9.12 18.09
N PRO A 132 -0.49 -10.39 17.69
CA PRO A 132 0.41 -10.86 16.63
C PRO A 132 -0.09 -10.43 15.24
N TRP A 133 0.84 -9.96 14.39
CA TRP A 133 0.50 -9.43 13.06
C TRP A 133 0.09 -10.54 12.08
N SER A 134 0.28 -11.81 12.44
CA SER A 134 -0.21 -12.97 11.68
C SER A 134 -1.73 -12.95 11.45
N THR A 135 -2.48 -12.22 12.29
CA THR A 135 -3.92 -11.99 12.13
C THR A 135 -4.27 -11.00 11.01
N ARG A 136 -3.30 -10.18 10.55
CA ARG A 136 -3.48 -9.14 9.51
C ARG A 136 -3.09 -9.60 8.11
N ILE A 137 -2.35 -10.69 7.99
CA ILE A 137 -1.83 -11.19 6.71
C ILE A 137 -2.65 -12.38 6.22
N ASN A 138 -2.67 -12.61 4.90
CA ASN A 138 -3.17 -13.86 4.35
C ASN A 138 -2.37 -15.04 4.95
N PRO A 139 -3.02 -16.01 5.62
CA PRO A 139 -2.30 -17.12 6.26
C PRO A 139 -1.50 -17.98 5.27
N GLN A 140 -1.99 -18.14 4.04
CA GLN A 140 -1.27 -18.85 2.97
C GLN A 140 -0.03 -18.08 2.51
N LEU A 141 -0.09 -16.74 2.52
CA LEU A 141 1.08 -15.91 2.22
C LEU A 141 2.17 -16.07 3.29
N LEU A 142 1.79 -15.98 4.59
CA LEU A 142 2.73 -16.20 5.69
C LEU A 142 3.35 -17.60 5.62
N LYS A 143 2.51 -18.62 5.41
CA LYS A 143 2.96 -20.02 5.25
C LYS A 143 3.94 -20.16 4.08
N ALA A 144 3.62 -19.60 2.92
CA ALA A 144 4.49 -19.66 1.74
C ALA A 144 5.83 -18.97 1.98
N MET A 145 5.84 -17.83 2.69
CA MET A 145 7.06 -17.10 3.06
C MET A 145 7.93 -17.83 4.09
N ASN A 146 7.30 -18.45 5.09
CA ASN A 146 8.01 -19.31 6.06
C ASN A 146 8.62 -20.54 5.37
N ASN A 147 7.86 -21.21 4.49
CA ASN A 147 8.36 -22.33 3.70
C ASN A 147 9.53 -21.91 2.80
N TYR A 148 9.43 -20.75 2.14
CA TYR A 148 10.53 -20.20 1.34
C TYR A 148 11.81 -20.01 2.17
N ARG A 149 11.72 -19.48 3.40
CA ARG A 149 12.88 -19.32 4.29
C ARG A 149 13.47 -20.67 4.72
N LYS A 150 12.62 -21.67 4.98
CA LYS A 150 13.05 -23.05 5.29
C LYS A 150 13.78 -23.70 4.12
N GLU A 151 13.19 -23.67 2.93
CA GLU A 151 13.79 -24.19 1.70
C GLU A 151 15.14 -23.53 1.39
N LYS A 152 15.26 -22.23 1.63
CA LYS A 152 16.52 -21.49 1.43
C LYS A 152 17.58 -21.88 2.47
N ALA A 153 17.21 -21.97 3.75
CA ALA A 153 18.11 -22.38 4.81
C ALA A 153 18.61 -23.83 4.64
N GLU A 154 17.74 -24.73 4.15
CA GLU A 154 18.11 -26.12 3.85
C GLU A 154 19.14 -26.20 2.71
N LYS A 155 18.94 -25.45 1.63
CA LYS A 155 19.91 -25.36 0.52
C LYS A 155 21.25 -24.77 0.96
N GLU A 156 21.22 -23.74 1.82
CA GLU A 156 22.44 -23.16 2.40
C GLU A 156 23.17 -24.20 3.27
N ARG A 157 22.44 -24.96 4.10
CA ARG A 157 23.03 -26.04 4.90
C ARG A 157 23.67 -27.11 4.03
N GLU A 158 22.97 -27.61 3.01
CA GLU A 158 23.51 -28.62 2.09
C GLU A 158 24.81 -28.13 1.41
N SER A 159 24.89 -26.84 1.05
CA SER A 159 26.11 -26.27 0.48
C SER A 159 27.28 -26.19 1.46
N LEU A 160 27.00 -25.89 2.74
CA LEU A 160 28.02 -25.72 3.79
C LEU A 160 28.52 -27.07 4.32
N GLU A 161 27.64 -28.07 4.40
CA GLU A 161 28.01 -29.46 4.72
C GLU A 161 29.02 -29.99 3.69
N ASN A 162 28.82 -29.68 2.40
CA ASN A 162 29.77 -30.00 1.34
C ASN A 162 31.12 -29.27 1.47
N GLN A 163 31.19 -28.20 2.27
CA GLN A 163 32.39 -27.41 2.54
C GLN A 163 32.99 -27.67 3.94
N ASN A 164 32.46 -28.66 4.69
CA ASN A 164 32.81 -28.92 6.10
C ASN A 164 32.61 -27.72 7.04
N GLU A 165 31.68 -26.83 6.73
CA GLU A 165 31.30 -25.70 7.58
C GLU A 165 30.01 -25.99 8.35
N GLN A 166 29.93 -25.55 9.61
CA GLN A 166 28.70 -25.70 10.39
C GLN A 166 27.72 -24.55 10.09
N PRO A 167 26.46 -24.84 9.76
CA PRO A 167 25.44 -23.81 9.56
C PRO A 167 25.10 -23.14 10.90
N GLU A 168 24.92 -21.82 10.88
CA GLU A 168 24.33 -21.12 12.02
C GLU A 168 22.85 -21.50 12.18
N GLU A 169 22.41 -21.70 13.43
CA GLU A 169 21.01 -21.94 13.75
C GLU A 169 20.20 -20.65 13.53
N LYS A 170 19.53 -20.56 12.38
CA LYS A 170 18.65 -19.43 12.05
C LYS A 170 17.20 -19.81 12.30
N ASP A 171 16.48 -18.95 13.02
CA ASP A 171 15.02 -19.02 13.05
C ASP A 171 14.50 -18.84 11.60
N THR A 172 13.78 -19.86 11.12
CA THR A 172 13.30 -19.91 9.74
C THR A 172 11.93 -19.27 9.60
N ASP A 173 11.16 -19.19 10.69
CA ASP A 173 9.84 -18.57 10.65
C ASP A 173 9.94 -17.07 10.94
N TYR A 174 9.00 -16.29 10.42
CA TYR A 174 8.87 -14.88 10.79
C TYR A 174 8.31 -14.76 12.21
N ASN A 175 8.94 -13.94 13.06
CA ASN A 175 8.43 -13.63 14.39
C ASN A 175 7.15 -12.78 14.29
N VAL A 176 6.01 -13.40 14.59
CA VAL A 176 4.67 -12.78 14.50
C VAL A 176 4.41 -11.67 15.53
N ASN A 177 5.30 -11.53 16.52
CA ASN A 177 5.25 -10.48 17.54
C ASN A 177 6.22 -9.32 17.25
N ASP A 178 6.96 -9.37 16.14
CA ASP A 178 7.89 -8.32 15.73
C ASP A 178 7.36 -7.56 14.51
N PRO A 179 6.98 -6.26 14.65
CA PRO A 179 6.54 -5.43 13.53
C PRO A 179 7.55 -5.33 12.38
N GLN A 180 8.86 -5.33 12.65
CA GLN A 180 9.87 -5.28 11.59
C GLN A 180 9.84 -6.58 10.76
N GLN A 181 9.61 -7.72 11.40
CA GLN A 181 9.48 -9.01 10.72
C GLN A 181 8.22 -9.06 9.85
N TYR A 182 7.15 -8.36 10.24
CA TYR A 182 5.99 -8.20 9.37
C TYR A 182 6.35 -7.49 8.07
N VAL A 183 7.02 -6.34 8.18
CA VAL A 183 7.45 -5.53 7.02
C VAL A 183 8.41 -6.33 6.13
N LYS A 184 9.36 -7.05 6.73
CA LYS A 184 10.27 -7.96 6.01
C LYS A 184 9.53 -9.08 5.29
N CYS A 185 8.52 -9.70 5.93
CA CYS A 185 7.72 -10.75 5.31
C CYS A 185 7.00 -10.24 4.06
N ILE A 186 6.37 -9.06 4.13
CA ILE A 186 5.65 -8.49 2.98
C ILE A 186 6.63 -8.08 1.89
N SER A 187 7.67 -7.33 2.22
CA SER A 187 8.69 -6.91 1.24
C SER A 187 9.38 -8.10 0.55
N GLY A 188 9.70 -9.14 1.32
CA GLY A 188 10.24 -10.39 0.79
C GLY A 188 9.28 -11.10 -0.15
N ALA A 189 7.98 -11.10 0.14
CA ALA A 189 6.98 -11.69 -0.74
C ALA A 189 6.90 -11.01 -2.12
N TYR A 190 7.05 -9.68 -2.17
CA TYR A 190 7.14 -8.98 -3.46
C TYR A 190 8.45 -9.27 -4.18
N SER A 191 9.56 -9.36 -3.44
CA SER A 191 10.90 -9.59 -4.00
C SER A 191 11.05 -10.99 -4.59
N HIS A 192 10.29 -11.96 -4.07
CA HIS A 192 10.30 -13.36 -4.48
C HIS A 192 8.97 -13.81 -5.09
N ALA A 193 8.26 -12.88 -5.74
CA ALA A 193 6.92 -13.15 -6.27
C ALA A 193 6.92 -14.27 -7.33
N GLU A 194 8.01 -14.45 -8.06
CA GLU A 194 8.16 -15.53 -9.06
C GLU A 194 8.27 -16.90 -8.38
N GLU A 195 9.09 -17.02 -7.33
CA GLU A 195 9.29 -18.26 -6.58
C GLU A 195 8.04 -18.64 -5.75
N LEU A 196 7.19 -17.66 -5.45
CA LEU A 196 5.92 -17.82 -4.75
C LEU A 196 4.73 -18.01 -5.69
N HIS A 197 4.94 -17.95 -7.01
CA HIS A 197 3.86 -18.09 -7.98
C HIS A 197 3.10 -19.42 -7.78
N GLY A 198 1.76 -19.34 -7.72
CA GLY A 198 0.91 -20.51 -7.47
C GLY A 198 0.86 -21.00 -6.01
N LYS A 199 1.74 -20.53 -5.13
CA LYS A 199 1.80 -20.96 -3.72
C LYS A 199 0.83 -20.20 -2.80
N VAL A 200 0.40 -19.00 -3.21
CA VAL A 200 -0.52 -18.15 -2.45
C VAL A 200 -1.93 -18.25 -3.04
N LEU A 201 -2.86 -18.80 -2.27
CA LEU A 201 -4.22 -19.09 -2.73
C LEU A 201 -5.25 -18.16 -2.06
N ALA A 202 -6.32 -17.85 -2.80
CA ALA A 202 -7.55 -17.30 -2.24
C ALA A 202 -8.40 -18.38 -1.57
N ALA A 203 -9.47 -17.96 -0.88
CA ALA A 203 -10.41 -18.85 -0.21
C ALA A 203 -11.10 -19.86 -1.16
N ASN A 204 -11.17 -19.55 -2.45
CA ASN A 204 -11.71 -20.45 -3.48
C ASN A 204 -10.66 -21.41 -4.06
N GLY A 205 -9.45 -21.44 -3.50
CA GLY A 205 -8.36 -22.32 -3.95
C GLY A 205 -7.58 -21.82 -5.16
N ASN A 206 -7.98 -20.71 -5.78
CA ASN A 206 -7.28 -20.17 -6.94
C ASN A 206 -6.02 -19.39 -6.53
N PRO A 207 -4.92 -19.47 -7.29
CA PRO A 207 -3.76 -18.61 -7.11
C PRO A 207 -4.14 -17.14 -7.17
N ILE A 208 -3.54 -16.34 -6.29
CA ILE A 208 -3.68 -14.87 -6.31
C ILE A 208 -2.32 -14.20 -6.39
N PRO A 209 -2.22 -13.06 -7.11
CA PRO A 209 -1.02 -12.24 -7.10
C PRO A 209 -0.68 -11.76 -5.68
N ILE A 210 0.60 -11.62 -5.37
CA ILE A 210 1.09 -11.13 -4.07
C ILE A 210 0.46 -9.78 -3.72
N ASP A 211 0.44 -8.82 -4.66
CA ASP A 211 -0.19 -7.51 -4.43
C ASP A 211 -1.67 -7.64 -4.02
N SER A 212 -2.41 -8.51 -4.71
CA SER A 212 -3.82 -8.77 -4.34
C SER A 212 -3.96 -9.43 -2.97
N ALA A 213 -3.06 -10.35 -2.59
CA ALA A 213 -3.07 -10.96 -1.27
C ALA A 213 -2.82 -9.92 -0.17
N VAL A 214 -1.81 -9.06 -0.36
CA VAL A 214 -1.43 -8.02 0.60
C VAL A 214 -2.51 -6.95 0.72
N GLN A 215 -3.00 -6.42 -0.40
CA GLN A 215 -4.02 -5.36 -0.39
C GLN A 215 -5.37 -5.80 0.18
N ARG A 216 -5.71 -7.09 0.07
CA ARG A 216 -6.94 -7.65 0.68
C ARG A 216 -6.80 -7.87 2.18
N SER A 217 -5.61 -8.26 2.64
CA SER A 217 -5.36 -8.58 4.04
C SER A 217 -5.04 -7.34 4.88
N ASP A 218 -4.19 -6.46 4.36
CA ASP A 218 -3.79 -5.23 5.03
C ASP A 218 -3.64 -4.06 4.04
N PRO A 219 -4.76 -3.47 3.61
CA PRO A 219 -4.77 -2.34 2.67
C PRO A 219 -4.09 -1.07 3.21
N GLU A 220 -4.00 -0.91 4.54
CA GLU A 220 -3.42 0.30 5.17
C GLU A 220 -1.90 0.28 5.16
N LEU A 221 -1.30 -0.92 5.18
CA LEU A 221 0.14 -1.08 5.41
C LEU A 221 1.00 -0.25 4.45
N CYS A 222 0.65 -0.21 3.17
CA CYS A 222 1.37 0.56 2.18
C CYS A 222 1.34 2.08 2.48
N ILE A 223 0.18 2.59 2.92
CA ILE A 223 -0.02 4.01 3.27
C ILE A 223 0.75 4.36 4.54
N VAL A 224 0.67 3.49 5.55
CA VAL A 224 1.39 3.65 6.82
C VAL A 224 2.89 3.71 6.56
N LEU A 225 3.46 2.71 5.89
CA LEU A 225 4.90 2.66 5.65
C LEU A 225 5.39 3.80 4.76
N TYR A 226 4.61 4.21 3.75
CA TYR A 226 4.95 5.40 2.97
C TYR A 226 5.02 6.65 3.85
N SER A 227 4.05 6.84 4.75
CA SER A 227 4.04 8.00 5.65
C SER A 227 5.25 7.97 6.60
N LEU A 228 5.56 6.81 7.20
CA LEU A 228 6.75 6.66 8.06
C LEU A 228 8.08 6.95 7.33
N LEU A 229 8.14 6.78 6.01
CA LEU A 229 9.31 7.09 5.19
C LEU A 229 9.44 8.57 4.82
N THR A 230 8.32 9.28 4.72
CA THR A 230 8.28 10.68 4.25
C THR A 230 8.18 11.71 5.36
N ASP A 231 7.69 11.31 6.52
CA ASP A 231 7.80 12.04 7.79
C ASP A 231 9.24 11.95 8.33
#